data_AF-A0A3L6PCT8-F1
#
_entry.id   AF-A0A3L6PCT8-F1
#
_cell.length_a   1.000
_cell.length_b   1.000
_cell.length_c   1.000
_cell.angle_alpha   90.00
_cell.angle_beta   90.00
_cell.angle_gamma   90.00
#
_symmetry.space_group_name_H-M   'P 1'
#
loop_
_entity.id
_entity.type
_entity.pdbx_description
1 polymer ?
#
loop_
_entity_poly.entity_id
_entity_poly.type
_entity_poly.pdbx_seq_one_letter_code
_entity_poly.pdbx_strand_id
1 'polypeptide(L)'
;MHYLLSSKFLNDLLPNKFCDPQDLKADPKDEYLKTLRAIIRCFTCPDRYFEKVVRQAIAGIGTDESSLTRVITTRAEVDLKLIKEAYQKRNSVPLERAVAGDTSGDYESMLLALLGQK
;
A
#
# COMPACT_ATOMS: atom_id res chain seq x y z
N MET A 1 13.82 1.29 34.87
CA MET A 1 14.64 1.55 33.67
C MET A 1 13.70 1.63 32.46
N HIS A 2 13.29 2.84 32.10
CA HIS A 2 12.48 3.10 30.91
C HIS A 2 13.41 3.05 29.68
N TYR A 3 13.28 2.03 28.84
CA TYR A 3 13.91 2.05 27.51
C TYR A 3 13.03 2.87 26.58
N LEU A 4 13.36 4.15 26.44
CA LEU A 4 12.94 4.94 25.29
C LEU A 4 13.74 4.45 24.08
N LEU A 5 13.24 3.41 23.41
CA LEU A 5 13.58 3.14 22.03
C LEU A 5 13.05 4.31 21.21
N SER A 6 13.87 5.36 21.10
CA SER A 6 13.61 6.51 20.25
C SER A 6 13.25 6.00 18.86
N SER A 7 12.18 6.52 18.25
CA SER A 7 11.79 6.11 16.89
C SER A 7 12.92 6.30 15.87
N LYS A 8 13.94 7.11 16.20
CA LYS A 8 15.19 7.21 15.44
C LYS A 8 15.97 5.89 15.39
N PHE A 9 16.13 5.18 16.51
CA PHE A 9 16.89 3.92 16.55
C PHE A 9 16.23 2.78 15.75
N LEU A 10 14.89 2.70 15.79
CA LEU A 10 14.14 1.74 14.96
C LEU A 10 14.18 2.09 13.47
N ASN A 11 14.18 3.38 13.12
CA ASN A 11 14.35 3.83 11.72
C ASN A 11 15.77 3.66 11.19
N ASP A 12 16.78 3.69 12.07
CA ASP A 12 18.19 3.48 11.71
C ASP A 12 18.56 1.99 11.57
N LEU A 13 17.88 1.09 12.31
CA LEU A 13 18.14 -0.36 12.27
C LEU A 13 17.41 -1.09 11.11
N LEU A 14 16.34 -0.50 10.59
CA LEU A 14 15.64 -0.98 9.39
C LEU A 14 15.74 0.09 8.29
N PRO A 15 16.92 0.25 7.65
CA PRO A 15 17.03 1.18 6.56
C PRO A 15 16.05 0.78 5.46
N ASN A 16 15.44 1.77 4.81
CA ASN A 16 14.62 1.66 3.59
C ASN A 16 15.21 0.78 2.47
N LYS A 17 16.47 0.37 2.60
CA LYS A 17 17.21 -0.53 1.72
C LYS A 17 16.60 -1.93 1.62
N PHE A 18 15.89 -2.43 2.64
CA PHE A 18 15.21 -3.74 2.55
C PHE A 18 13.94 -3.71 1.69
N CYS A 19 13.39 -2.51 1.50
CA CYS A 19 12.09 -2.30 0.89
C CYS A 19 12.10 -2.40 -0.64
N ASP A 20 13.26 -2.12 -1.22
CA ASP A 20 13.53 -2.33 -2.64
C ASP A 20 14.71 -3.28 -2.76
N PRO A 21 14.46 -4.58 -3.01
CA PRO A 21 15.52 -5.55 -3.29
C PRO A 21 16.21 -5.15 -4.60
N GLN A 22 17.27 -4.33 -4.50
CA GLN A 22 18.05 -3.80 -5.63
C GLN A 22 18.85 -4.90 -6.32
N ASP A 23 19.16 -5.98 -5.60
CA ASP A 23 19.94 -7.12 -6.08
C ASP A 23 19.14 -8.08 -6.97
N LEU A 24 17.80 -8.01 -6.90
CA LEU A 24 16.94 -8.65 -7.87
C LEU A 24 16.78 -7.67 -9.03
N LYS A 25 17.50 -7.83 -10.14
CA LYS A 25 17.27 -7.04 -11.37
C LYS A 25 16.16 -7.69 -12.18
N ALA A 26 15.23 -6.89 -12.70
CA ALA A 26 14.11 -7.39 -13.50
C ALA A 26 14.54 -7.56 -14.96
N ASP A 27 14.56 -8.80 -15.45
CA ASP A 27 14.26 -9.05 -16.86
C ASP A 27 12.73 -8.88 -17.02
N PRO A 28 12.24 -8.06 -17.98
CA PRO A 28 10.82 -7.89 -18.24
C PRO A 28 10.03 -9.20 -18.46
N LYS A 29 10.70 -10.30 -18.84
CA LYS A 29 10.07 -11.61 -19.08
C LYS A 29 10.08 -12.54 -17.87
N ASP A 30 10.75 -12.18 -16.78
CA ASP A 30 10.89 -13.06 -15.62
C ASP A 30 9.75 -12.86 -14.61
N GLU A 31 8.66 -13.59 -14.86
CA GLU A 31 7.47 -13.63 -14.01
C GLU A 31 7.76 -14.14 -12.58
N TYR A 32 8.74 -15.05 -12.44
CA TYR A 32 9.15 -15.60 -11.16
C TYR A 32 9.80 -14.53 -10.27
N LEU A 33 10.78 -13.79 -10.80
CA LEU A 33 11.43 -12.71 -10.05
C LEU A 33 10.45 -11.58 -9.70
N LYS A 34 9.48 -11.30 -10.56
CA LYS A 34 8.40 -10.34 -10.26
C LYS A 34 7.58 -10.78 -9.05
N THR A 35 7.17 -12.05 -9.03
CA THR A 35 6.38 -12.65 -7.93
C THR A 35 7.17 -12.71 -6.63
N LEU A 36 8.42 -13.19 -6.69
CA LEU A 36 9.31 -13.26 -5.52
C LEU A 36 9.52 -11.87 -4.90
N ARG A 37 9.71 -10.83 -5.72
CA ARG A 37 9.86 -9.46 -5.21
C ARG A 37 8.57 -8.94 -4.57
N ALA A 38 7.41 -9.29 -5.11
CA ALA A 38 6.12 -8.92 -4.52
C ALA A 38 5.96 -9.57 -3.12
N ILE A 39 6.31 -10.85 -2.99
CA ILE A 39 6.29 -11.57 -1.71
C ILE A 39 7.23 -10.90 -0.71
N ILE A 40 8.49 -10.65 -1.08
CA ILE A 40 9.47 -10.00 -0.20
C ILE A 40 8.94 -8.64 0.28
N ARG A 41 8.43 -7.80 -0.62
CA ARG A 41 7.88 -6.48 -0.27
C ARG A 41 6.66 -6.57 0.64
N CYS A 42 5.78 -7.54 0.41
CA CYS A 42 4.62 -7.77 1.26
C CYS A 42 5.01 -8.07 2.70
N PHE A 43 6.13 -8.76 2.93
CA PHE A 43 6.63 -9.05 4.27
C PHE A 43 7.50 -7.95 4.88
N THR A 44 8.33 -7.28 4.07
CA THR A 44 9.31 -6.31 4.58
C THR A 44 8.74 -4.91 4.75
N CYS A 45 7.79 -4.52 3.89
CA CYS A 45 7.15 -3.20 3.85
C CYS A 45 5.70 -3.30 3.38
N PRO A 46 4.80 -3.87 4.19
CA PRO A 46 3.42 -4.11 3.81
C PRO A 46 2.69 -2.82 3.40
N ASP A 47 2.90 -1.72 4.12
CA ASP A 47 2.31 -0.40 3.86
C ASP A 47 2.61 0.08 2.43
N ARG A 48 3.88 0.00 2.00
CA ARG A 48 4.31 0.41 0.65
C ARG A 48 3.88 -0.56 -0.43
N TYR A 49 3.85 -1.86 -0.12
CA TYR A 49 3.36 -2.85 -1.05
C TYR A 49 1.87 -2.61 -1.35
N PHE A 50 1.04 -2.51 -0.32
CA PHE A 50 -0.39 -2.31 -0.45
C PHE A 50 -0.74 -0.93 -1.01
N GLU A 51 -0.02 0.13 -0.62
CA GLU A 51 -0.12 1.44 -1.26
C GLU A 51 0.07 1.32 -2.77
N LYS A 52 1.12 0.62 -3.20
CA LYS A 52 1.43 0.47 -4.62
C LYS A 52 0.35 -0.30 -5.36
N VAL A 53 -0.20 -1.35 -4.75
CA VAL A 53 -1.30 -2.14 -5.31
C VAL A 53 -2.53 -1.27 -5.51
N VAL A 54 -2.93 -0.50 -4.49
CA VAL A 54 -4.09 0.39 -4.55
C VAL A 54 -3.89 1.48 -5.59
N ARG A 55 -2.72 2.13 -5.60
CA ARG A 55 -2.38 3.13 -6.62
C ARG A 55 -2.43 2.55 -8.03
N GLN A 56 -1.96 1.32 -8.23
CA GLN A 56 -2.03 0.68 -9.54
C GLN A 56 -3.46 0.31 -9.94
N ALA A 57 -4.31 -0.02 -8.96
CA ALA A 57 -5.71 -0.35 -9.21
C ALA A 57 -6.54 0.84 -9.72
N ILE A 58 -6.15 2.07 -9.37
CA ILE A 58 -6.87 3.32 -9.71
C ILE A 58 -6.06 4.28 -10.61
N ALA A 59 -4.97 3.82 -11.23
CA ALA A 59 -4.12 4.66 -12.09
C ALA A 59 -4.47 4.62 -13.58
N GLY A 60 -5.35 3.70 -14.00
CA GLY A 60 -5.60 3.37 -15.40
C GLY A 60 -6.96 3.86 -15.90
N ILE A 61 -7.31 3.41 -17.12
CA ILE A 61 -8.69 3.56 -17.61
C ILE A 61 -9.53 2.49 -16.91
N GLY A 62 -10.46 2.95 -16.06
CA GLY A 62 -11.24 2.08 -15.19
C GLY A 62 -10.46 1.63 -13.96
N THR A 63 -11.10 0.79 -13.16
CA THR A 63 -10.61 0.38 -11.83
C THR A 63 -10.38 -1.12 -11.78
N ASP A 64 -9.24 -1.57 -11.26
CA ASP A 64 -9.08 -2.98 -10.84
C ASP A 64 -9.78 -3.16 -9.49
N GLU A 65 -11.11 -3.33 -9.56
CA GLU A 65 -11.99 -3.46 -8.39
C GLU A 65 -11.59 -4.63 -7.49
N SER A 66 -11.08 -5.73 -8.05
CA SER A 66 -10.65 -6.91 -7.31
C SER A 66 -9.44 -6.59 -6.42
N SER A 67 -8.41 -5.96 -6.99
CA SER A 67 -7.24 -5.54 -6.22
C SER A 67 -7.59 -4.46 -5.20
N LEU A 68 -8.40 -3.47 -5.59
CA LEU A 68 -8.82 -2.38 -4.71
C LEU A 68 -9.63 -2.91 -3.51
N THR A 69 -10.69 -3.68 -3.77
CA THR A 69 -11.55 -4.29 -2.75
C THR A 69 -10.74 -5.18 -1.81
N ARG A 70 -9.87 -6.03 -2.36
CA ARG A 70 -9.06 -6.96 -1.55
C ARG A 70 -8.19 -6.20 -0.56
N VAL A 71 -7.49 -5.15 -1.01
CA VAL A 71 -6.62 -4.40 -0.09
C VAL A 71 -7.44 -3.64 0.95
N ILE A 72 -8.46 -2.87 0.55
CA ILE A 72 -9.25 -2.06 1.50
C ILE A 72 -9.94 -2.97 2.53
N THR A 73 -10.58 -4.05 2.09
CA THR A 73 -11.35 -4.93 2.98
C THR A 73 -10.45 -5.74 3.92
N THR A 74 -9.35 -6.32 3.41
CA THR A 74 -8.50 -7.20 4.24
C THR A 74 -7.58 -6.43 5.18
N ARG A 75 -7.32 -5.14 4.91
CA ARG A 75 -6.41 -4.30 5.71
C ARG A 75 -7.14 -3.31 6.61
N ALA A 76 -8.45 -3.14 6.47
CA ALA A 76 -9.27 -2.16 7.20
C ALA A 76 -8.95 -2.07 8.70
N GLU A 77 -8.91 -3.23 9.37
CA GLU A 77 -8.69 -3.32 10.82
C GLU A 77 -7.24 -3.68 11.20
N VAL A 78 -6.33 -3.77 10.22
CA VAL A 78 -4.95 -4.23 10.44
C VAL A 78 -3.98 -3.05 10.42
N ASP A 79 -3.82 -2.42 9.25
CA ASP A 79 -2.83 -1.35 9.03
C ASP A 79 -3.25 -0.36 7.94
N LEU A 80 -4.55 -0.29 7.62
CA LEU A 80 -5.07 0.62 6.59
C LEU A 80 -4.68 2.08 6.84
N LYS A 81 -4.55 2.49 8.11
CA LYS A 81 -4.05 3.83 8.47
C LYS A 81 -2.64 4.11 7.92
N LEU A 82 -1.72 3.15 8.05
CA LEU A 82 -0.35 3.29 7.53
C LEU A 82 -0.33 3.30 6.00
N ILE A 83 -1.19 2.48 5.37
CA ILE A 83 -1.36 2.45 3.91
C ILE A 83 -1.86 3.81 3.42
N LYS A 84 -2.84 4.42 4.10
CA LYS A 84 -3.36 5.77 3.78
C LYS A 84 -2.27 6.83 3.87
N GLU A 85 -1.48 6.81 4.94
CA GLU A 85 -0.35 7.74 5.13
C GLU A 85 0.72 7.56 4.05
N ALA A 86 1.08 6.32 3.72
CA ALA A 86 2.02 6.00 2.64
C ALA A 86 1.49 6.47 1.27
N TYR A 87 0.20 6.25 1.00
CA TYR A 87 -0.46 6.69 -0.24
C TYR A 87 -0.44 8.20 -0.37
N GLN A 88 -0.85 8.93 0.67
CA GLN A 88 -0.86 10.38 0.67
C GLN A 88 0.54 10.96 0.50
N LYS A 89 1.53 10.39 1.18
CA LYS A 89 2.94 10.81 1.05
C LYS A 89 3.49 10.66 -0.36
N ARG A 90 3.06 9.62 -1.09
CA ARG A 90 3.56 9.31 -2.43
C ARG A 90 2.79 10.02 -3.55
N ASN A 91 1.47 10.15 -3.39
CA ASN A 91 0.58 10.64 -4.45
C ASN A 91 0.08 12.07 -4.21
N SER A 92 0.41 12.67 -3.07
CA SER A 92 0.00 14.02 -2.65
C SER A 92 -1.53 14.22 -2.59
N VAL A 93 -2.30 13.13 -2.58
CA VAL A 93 -3.77 13.10 -2.51
C VAL A 93 -4.17 12.06 -1.47
N PRO A 94 -5.14 12.36 -0.57
CA PRO A 94 -5.68 11.37 0.35
C PRO A 94 -6.27 10.16 -0.39
N LEU A 95 -6.09 8.97 0.16
CA LEU A 95 -6.55 7.74 -0.49
C LEU A 95 -8.07 7.76 -0.73
N GLU A 96 -8.83 8.29 0.21
CA GLU A 96 -10.29 8.40 0.15
C GLU A 96 -10.74 9.25 -1.03
N ARG A 97 -10.04 10.37 -1.27
CA ARG A 97 -10.32 11.23 -2.42
C ARG A 97 -9.97 10.57 -3.74
N ALA A 98 -8.91 9.76 -3.77
CA ALA A 98 -8.55 9.00 -4.97
C ALA A 98 -9.60 7.92 -5.28
N VAL A 99 -10.09 7.21 -4.26
CA VAL A 99 -11.12 6.18 -4.38
C VAL A 99 -12.47 6.77 -4.82
N ALA A 100 -12.89 7.89 -4.22
CA ALA A 100 -14.11 8.60 -4.62
C ALA A 100 -14.03 9.17 -6.05
N GLY A 101 -12.83 9.44 -6.56
CA GLY A 101 -12.63 9.90 -7.93
C GLY A 101 -12.68 8.81 -8.99
N ASP A 102 -12.46 7.55 -8.60
CA ASP A 102 -12.30 6.41 -9.52
C ASP A 102 -13.48 5.42 -9.44
N THR A 103 -14.24 5.44 -8.34
CA THR A 103 -15.39 4.55 -8.10
C THR A 103 -16.70 5.34 -8.03
N SER A 104 -17.83 4.65 -8.08
CA SER A 104 -19.16 5.29 -7.96
C SER A 104 -20.20 4.40 -7.27
N GLY A 105 -21.29 5.01 -6.81
CA GLY A 105 -22.48 4.33 -6.30
C GLY A 105 -22.28 3.63 -4.95
N ASP A 106 -22.97 2.50 -4.76
CA ASP A 106 -22.90 1.73 -3.50
C ASP A 106 -21.51 1.14 -3.25
N TYR A 107 -20.78 0.83 -4.32
CA TYR A 107 -19.42 0.33 -4.24
C TYR A 107 -18.47 1.40 -3.65
N GLU A 108 -18.52 2.63 -4.17
CA GLU A 108 -17.78 3.77 -3.59
C GLU A 108 -18.15 3.96 -2.12
N SER A 109 -19.45 3.99 -1.81
CA SER A 109 -19.96 4.22 -0.46
C SER A 109 -19.42 3.18 0.53
N MET A 110 -19.40 1.90 0.13
CA MET A 110 -18.83 0.82 0.92
C MET A 110 -17.33 1.02 1.16
N LEU A 111 -16.56 1.35 0.12
CA LEU A 111 -15.11 1.55 0.26
C LEU A 111 -14.77 2.75 1.15
N LEU A 112 -15.49 3.87 1.00
CA LEU A 112 -15.30 5.06 1.83
C LEU A 112 -15.63 4.80 3.30
N ALA A 113 -16.67 4.01 3.57
CA ALA A 113 -17.00 3.57 4.93
C ALA A 113 -15.87 2.75 5.55
N LEU A 114 -15.28 1.80 4.81
CA LEU A 114 -14.13 1.01 5.26
C LEU A 114 -12.87 1.87 5.45
N LEU A 115 -12.70 2.92 4.66
CA LEU A 115 -11.61 3.90 4.81
C LEU A 115 -11.80 4.85 6.00
N GLY A 116 -12.95 4.77 6.69
CA GLY A 116 -13.27 5.57 7.86
C GLY A 116 -13.79 6.97 7.53
N GLN A 117 -14.28 7.21 6.30
CA GLN A 117 -15.10 8.39 6.04
C GLN A 117 -16.53 8.11 6.51
N LYS A 118 -17.02 9.00 7.38
CA LYS A 118 -18.42 9.12 7.78
C LYS A 118 -18.94 10.48 7.35
#